data_AF-A0A8T4IBP4-F1
#
_entry.id   AF-A0A8T4IBP4-F1
#
_cell.length_a   1.000
_cell.length_b   1.000
_cell.length_c   1.000
_cell.angle_alpha   90.00
_cell.angle_beta   90.00
_cell.angle_gamma   90.00
#
_symmetry.space_group_name_H-M   'P 1'
#
loop_
_entity.id
_entity.type
_entity.pdbx_description
1 polymer ?
#
loop_
_entity_poly.entity_id
_entity_poly.type
_entity_poly.pdbx_seq_one_letter_code
_entity_poly.pdbx_strand_id
1 'polypeptide(L)' 'TAALGACAFCKMLAVRGAVYERDTANFRAHDGCHCGVVPIFRGQTFELSDKAREWERLYQEYAAPHSGDQLA' A
#
# COMPACT_ATOMS: atom_id res chain seq x y z
N THR A 1 2.22 -1.54 -5.99
CA THR A 1 2.85 -2.83 -5.66
C THR A 1 4.23 -2.59 -5.04
N ALA A 2 4.80 -3.58 -4.36
CA ALA A 2 6.11 -3.50 -3.70
C ALA A 2 6.87 -4.83 -3.80
N ALA A 3 8.18 -4.77 -4.04
CA ALA A 3 9.04 -5.95 -3.99
C ALA A 3 9.44 -6.30 -2.54
N LEU A 4 10.06 -7.48 -2.34
CA LEU A 4 10.48 -7.95 -1.02
C LEU A 4 11.43 -6.97 -0.31
N GLY A 5 12.34 -6.34 -1.06
CA GLY A 5 13.29 -5.34 -0.57
C GLY A 5 12.74 -3.92 -0.38
N ALA A 6 11.43 -3.70 -0.62
CA ALA A 6 10.84 -2.38 -0.44
C ALA A 6 10.81 -1.95 1.05
N CYS A 7 10.84 -0.64 1.28
CA CYS A 7 10.70 -0.08 2.61
C CYS A 7 9.30 -0.36 3.20
N ALA A 8 9.18 -0.25 4.53
CA ALA A 8 7.91 -0.50 5.23
C ALA A 8 6.78 0.41 4.74
N PHE A 9 7.09 1.67 4.44
CA PHE A 9 6.13 2.63 3.88
C PHE A 9 5.56 2.16 2.54
N CYS A 10 6.40 1.73 1.59
CA CYS A 10 5.94 1.24 0.29
C CYS A 10 5.16 -0.09 0.40
N LYS A 11 5.51 -0.97 1.35
CA LYS A 11 4.73 -2.19 1.63
C LYS A 11 3.33 -1.84 2.16
N MET A 12 3.24 -0.85 3.05
CA MET A 12 1.96 -0.31 3.55
C MET A 12 1.11 0.29 2.41
N LEU A 13 1.70 1.10 1.53
CA LEU A 13 0.97 1.61 0.37
C LEU A 13 0.49 0.49 -0.56
N ALA A 14 1.31 -0.55 -0.78
CA ALA A 14 0.99 -1.63 -1.70
C ALA A 14 -0.23 -2.47 -1.28
N VAL A 15 -0.46 -2.64 0.03
CA VAL A 15 -1.65 -3.37 0.54
C VAL A 15 -2.91 -2.51 0.53
N ARG A 16 -2.77 -1.19 0.42
CA ARG A 16 -3.88 -0.24 0.32
C ARG A 16 -4.13 0.28 -1.11
N GLY A 17 -3.50 -0.35 -2.10
CA GLY A 17 -3.44 0.16 -3.49
C GLY A 17 -4.80 0.53 -4.09
N ALA A 18 -5.85 -0.24 -3.78
CA ALA A 18 -7.20 -0.02 -4.30
C ALA A 18 -7.92 1.22 -3.72
N VAL A 19 -7.40 1.80 -2.64
CA VAL A 19 -7.97 3.02 -2.02
C VAL A 19 -7.48 4.29 -2.72
N TYR A 20 -6.36 4.22 -3.44
CA TYR A 20 -5.77 5.38 -4.09
C TYR A 20 -6.34 5.55 -5.50
N GLU A 21 -6.95 6.71 -5.71
CA GLU A 21 -7.39 7.18 -7.01
C GLU A 21 -6.32 8.03 -7.70
N ARG A 22 -6.54 8.35 -8.98
CA ARG A 22 -5.63 9.15 -9.82
C ARG A 22 -5.06 10.36 -9.09
N ASP A 23 -5.91 11.12 -8.41
CA ASP A 23 -5.52 12.40 -7.81
C ASP A 23 -4.86 12.22 -6.43
N THR A 24 -4.99 11.03 -5.84
CA THR A 24 -4.47 10.69 -4.49
C THR A 24 -3.28 9.73 -4.51
N ALA A 25 -2.93 9.17 -5.67
CA ALA A 25 -1.85 8.19 -5.81
C ALA A 25 -0.44 8.82 -5.80
N ASN A 26 -0.33 10.15 -5.74
CA ASN A 26 0.95 10.86 -5.69
C ASN A 26 1.59 10.76 -4.29
N PHE A 27 2.87 10.39 -4.24
CA PHE A 27 3.67 10.40 -3.01
C PHE A 27 5.16 10.64 -3.34
N ARG A 28 5.95 11.01 -2.34
CA ARG A 28 7.41 11.21 -2.50
C ARG A 28 8.15 9.88 -2.56
N ALA A 29 8.33 9.34 -3.76
CA ALA A 29 9.24 8.23 -3.99
C ALA A 29 10.71 8.66 -3.80
N HIS A 30 11.56 7.69 -3.45
CA HIS A 30 13.00 7.90 -3.28
C HIS A 30 13.78 6.79 -3.99
N ASP A 31 15.08 7.02 -4.21
CA ASP A 31 15.96 6.04 -4.83
C ASP A 31 15.97 4.73 -4.03
N GLY A 32 16.03 3.61 -4.75
CA GLY A 32 16.01 2.29 -4.13
C GLY A 32 14.72 1.95 -3.35
N CYS A 33 13.57 2.57 -3.63
CA CYS A 33 12.32 2.25 -2.93
C CYS A 33 11.82 0.81 -3.21
N HIS A 34 12.25 0.19 -4.31
CA HIS A 34 11.77 -1.11 -4.81
C HIS A 34 10.23 -1.20 -4.92
N CYS A 35 9.61 -0.07 -5.21
CA CYS A 35 8.17 0.13 -5.32
C CYS A 35 7.76 0.30 -6.78
N GLY A 36 6.51 -0.03 -7.11
CA GLY A 36 5.99 0.10 -8.48
C GLY A 36 4.51 0.49 -8.51
N VAL A 37 4.12 1.22 -9.56
CA VAL A 37 2.73 1.64 -9.79
C VAL A 37 2.07 0.64 -10.73
N VAL A 38 0.86 0.20 -10.36
CA VAL A 38 0.03 -0.67 -11.20
C VAL A 38 -1.34 0.01 -11.35
N PRO A 39 -1.67 0.58 -12.53
CA PRO A 39 -2.98 1.17 -12.74
C PRO A 39 -4.04 0.06 -12.85
N ILE A 40 -5.19 0.28 -12.21
CA ILE A 40 -6.36 -0.58 -12.32
C ILE A 40 -7.44 0.20 -13.06
N PHE A 41 -7.81 -0.26 -14.25
CA PHE A 41 -8.83 0.38 -15.07
C PHE A 41 -10.21 -0.21 -14.81
N ARG A 42 -11.25 0.48 -15.29
CA ARG A 42 -12.64 0.04 -15.16
C ARG A 42 -12.81 -1.39 -15.68
N GLY A 43 -13.39 -2.26 -14.85
CA GLY A 43 -13.62 -3.68 -15.17
C GLY A 43 -12.46 -4.61 -14.79
N GLN A 44 -11.34 -4.07 -14.30
CA GLN A 44 -10.26 -4.87 -13.71
C GLN A 44 -10.45 -4.98 -12.20
N THR A 45 -10.03 -6.11 -11.63
CA THR A 45 -9.96 -6.32 -10.18
C THR A 45 -8.52 -6.24 -9.71
N PHE A 46 -8.35 -5.79 -8.47
CA PHE A 46 -7.07 -5.79 -7.79
C PHE A 46 -7.08 -6.87 -6.73
N GLU A 47 -6.16 -7.82 -6.86
CA GLU A 47 -5.97 -8.90 -5.89
C GLU A 47 -4.56 -8.83 -5.32
N LEU A 48 -4.46 -8.97 -4.00
CA LEU A 48 -3.17 -9.06 -3.34
C LEU A 48 -2.49 -10.40 -3.67
N SER A 49 -1.16 -10.37 -3.78
CA SER A 49 -0.37 -11.60 -3.77
C SER A 49 -0.36 -12.23 -2.38
N ASP A 50 0.02 -13.51 -2.26
CA ASP A 50 0.14 -14.18 -0.95
C ASP A 50 1.04 -13.42 0.01
N LYS A 51 2.17 -12.90 -0.49
CA LYS A 51 3.09 -12.12 0.33
C LYS A 51 2.50 -10.77 0.74
N ALA A 52 1.73 -10.13 -0.14
CA ALA A 52 1.07 -8.87 0.19
C ALA A 52 -0.07 -9.05 1.20
N ARG A 53 -0.78 -10.19 1.20
CA ARG A 53 -1.75 -10.55 2.25
C ARG A 53 -1.11 -10.64 3.64
N GLU A 54 0.12 -11.14 3.74
CA GLU A 54 0.86 -11.15 5.01
C GLU A 54 1.13 -9.70 5.50
N TRP A 55 1.55 -8.81 4.60
CA TRP A 55 1.76 -7.40 4.94
C TRP A 55 0.45 -6.69 5.31
N GLU A 56 -0.66 -7.05 4.67
CA GLU A 56 -1.99 -6.53 5.01
C GLU A 56 -2.38 -6.94 6.42
N ARG A 57 -2.19 -8.22 6.78
CA ARG A 57 -2.42 -8.71 8.14
C ARG A 57 -1.62 -7.91 9.16
N LEU A 58 -0.32 -7.68 8.90
CA LEU A 58 0.53 -6.85 9.77
C LEU A 58 0.00 -5.42 9.87
N TYR A 59 -0.34 -4.80 8.74
CA TYR A 59 -0.91 -3.46 8.73
C TYR A 59 -2.18 -3.40 9.58
N GLN A 60 -3.11 -4.34 9.43
CA GLN A 60 -4.36 -4.36 10.21
C GLN A 60 -4.08 -4.58 11.71
N GLU A 61 -3.20 -5.52 12.05
CA GLU A 61 -2.83 -5.83 13.43
C GLU A 61 -2.28 -4.60 14.18
N TYR A 62 -1.41 -3.84 13.53
CA TYR A 62 -0.75 -2.69 14.15
C TYR A 62 -1.49 -1.36 13.93
N ALA A 63 -2.27 -1.20 12.87
CA ALA A 63 -2.95 0.08 12.59
C ALA A 63 -4.38 0.14 13.16
N ALA A 64 -5.09 -0.99 13.26
CA ALA A 64 -6.48 -0.99 13.73
C ALA A 64 -6.69 -0.38 15.14
N PRO A 65 -5.79 -0.58 16.12
CA PRO A 65 -5.92 0.06 17.44
C PRO A 65 -5.61 1.57 17.45
N HIS A 66 -5.07 2.11 16.36
CA HIS A 66 -4.44 3.42 16.30
C HIS A 66 -5.09 4.26 15.20
N SER A 67 -6.27 4.85 15.49
CA SER A 67 -6.97 5.71 14.52
C SER A 67 -6.19 6.99 14.20
N GLY A 68 -6.30 7.50 12.98
CA GLY A 68 -5.67 8.78 12.61
C GLY A 68 -6.18 9.96 13.44
N ASP A 69 -7.41 9.88 13.95
CA ASP A 69 -8.03 10.90 14.81
C ASP A 69 -7.27 11.14 16.12
N GLN A 70 -6.39 10.22 16.53
CA GLN A 70 -5.53 10.41 17.69
C GLN A 70 -4.50 11.55 17.51
N LEU A 71 -4.34 12.07 16.30
CA LEU A 71 -3.41 13.15 15.95
C LEU A 71 -4.11 14.51 15.73
N ALA A 72 -5.44 14.56 15.91
CA ALA A 72 -6.25 15.76 15.71
C ALA A 72 -6.23 16.71 16.93
#